data_AF-A0A0F2C663-F1
#
_entry.id   AF-A0A0F2C663-F1
#
_cell.length_a   1.000
_cell.length_b   1.000
_cell.length_c   1.000
_cell.angle_alpha   90.00
_cell.angle_beta   90.00
_cell.angle_gamma   90.00
#
_symmetry.space_group_name_H-M   'P 1'
#
loop_
_entity.id
_entity.type
_entity.pdbx_description
1 polymer ?
#
loop_
_entity_poly.entity_id
_entity_poly.type
_entity_poly.pdbx_seq_one_letter_code
_entity_poly.pdbx_strand_id
1 'polypeptide(L)' 'MKAFDLFLNATVAFSAAVFLAYLGLLWDYGLFTTLPAGITGFFLDRPVLQYVALALVVGALIAKVPVRKAIRQQHPTEKG' A
#
# COMPACT_ATOMS: atom_id res chain seq x y z
N MET A 1 17.07 -9.95 -5.44
CA MET A 1 15.60 -10.20 -5.43
C MET A 1 14.89 -9.76 -4.15
N LYS A 2 15.50 -9.85 -2.95
CA LYS A 2 14.85 -9.47 -1.67
C LYS A 2 14.50 -7.98 -1.50
N ALA A 3 15.35 -7.06 -1.96
CA ALA A 3 15.13 -5.62 -1.74
C ALA A 3 13.92 -5.07 -2.49
N PHE A 4 13.69 -5.54 -3.73
CA PHE A 4 12.55 -5.11 -4.55
C PHE A 4 11.22 -5.61 -3.97
N ASP A 5 11.20 -6.86 -3.50
CA ASP A 5 10.00 -7.46 -2.89
C ASP A 5 9.68 -6.79 -1.54
N LEU A 6 10.72 -6.45 -0.74
CA LEU A 6 10.56 -5.67 0.49
C LEU A 6 10.01 -4.26 0.20
N PHE A 7 10.56 -3.57 -0.80
CA PHE A 7 10.10 -2.26 -1.22
C PHE A 7 8.64 -2.29 -1.68
N LEU A 8 8.27 -3.29 -2.49
CA LEU A 8 6.90 -3.45 -2.97
C LEU A 8 5.94 -3.70 -1.80
N ASN A 9 6.28 -4.61 -0.88
CA ASN A 9 5.46 -4.85 0.30
C ASN A 9 5.36 -3.62 1.22
N ALA A 10 6.46 -2.90 1.44
CA ALA A 10 6.46 -1.68 2.23
C ALA A 10 5.59 -0.59 1.59
N THR A 11 5.68 -0.43 0.28
CA THR A 11 4.84 0.51 -0.49
C THR A 11 3.36 0.13 -0.38
N VAL A 12 3.03 -1.15 -0.55
CA VAL A 12 1.65 -1.64 -0.37
C VAL A 12 1.13 -1.37 1.03
N ALA A 13 1.92 -1.73 2.05
CA ALA A 13 1.53 -1.53 3.45
C ALA A 13 1.34 -0.05 3.77
N PHE A 14 2.24 0.81 3.28
CA PHE A 14 2.14 2.26 3.46
C PHE A 14 0.90 2.84 2.76
N SER A 15 0.66 2.50 1.49
CA SER A 15 -0.53 2.97 0.77
C SER A 15 -1.82 2.45 1.39
N ALA A 16 -1.85 1.20 1.87
CA ALA A 16 -3.01 0.66 2.57
C ALA A 16 -3.26 1.38 3.90
N ALA A 17 -2.21 1.69 4.66
CA ALA A 17 -2.32 2.46 5.91
C ALA A 17 -2.85 3.87 5.66
N VAL A 18 -2.36 4.57 4.62
CA VAL A 18 -2.86 5.90 4.23
C VAL A 18 -4.33 5.82 3.81
N PHE A 19 -4.71 4.83 3.00
CA PHE A 19 -6.10 4.66 2.59
C PHE A 19 -7.03 4.37 3.78
N LEU A 20 -6.61 3.49 4.69
CA LEU A 20 -7.34 3.19 5.92
C LEU A 20 -7.45 4.41 6.84
N ALA A 21 -6.44 5.30 6.86
CA ALA A 21 -6.50 6.54 7.63
C ALA A 21 -7.56 7.51 7.07
N TYR A 22 -7.66 7.65 5.74
CA TYR A 22 -8.77 8.39 5.11
C TYR A 22 -10.13 7.74 5.37
N LEU A 23 -10.18 6.41 5.32
CA LEU A 23 -11.40 5.67 5.59
C LEU A 23 -11.86 5.89 7.03
N GLY A 24 -10.95 5.76 8.00
CA GLY A 24 -11.24 6.00 9.42
C GLY A 24 -11.72 7.43 9.69
N LEU A 25 -11.13 8.43 9.01
CA LEU A 25 -11.54 9.82 9.13
C LEU A 25 -13.04 10.02 8.82
N LEU A 26 -13.60 9.23 7.89
CA LEU A 26 -15.04 9.28 7.56
C LEU A 26 -15.92 8.87 8.75
N TRP A 27 -15.41 8.04 9.65
CA TRP A 27 -16.06 7.58 10.88
C TRP A 27 -15.50 8.27 12.14
N ASP A 28 -14.79 9.39 12.00
CA ASP A 28 -14.16 10.12 13.10
C ASP A 28 -13.20 9.27 13.95
N TYR A 29 -12.55 8.30 13.32
CA TYR A 29 -11.65 7.34 13.97
C TYR A 29 -10.33 7.18 13.20
N GLY A 30 -9.28 6.69 13.86
CA GLY A 30 -8.04 6.28 13.19
C GLY A 30 -6.91 7.32 13.16
N LEU A 31 -5.98 7.14 12.21
CA LEU A 31 -4.67 7.80 12.26
C LEU A 31 -4.77 9.32 12.09
N PHE A 32 -5.67 9.80 11.21
CA PHE A 32 -5.80 11.23 10.93
C PHE A 32 -6.54 12.01 12.02
N THR A 33 -7.30 11.36 12.89
CA THR A 33 -7.93 12.02 14.04
C THR A 33 -7.01 12.08 15.27
N THR A 34 -5.97 11.26 15.30
CA THR A 34 -5.01 11.16 16.41
C THR A 34 -3.70 11.91 16.14
N LEU A 35 -3.35 12.10 14.87
CA LEU A 35 -2.14 12.82 14.48
C LEU A 35 -2.33 14.35 14.49
N PRO A 36 -1.27 15.11 14.83
CA PRO A 36 -1.32 16.57 14.84
C PRO A 36 -1.55 17.15 13.44
N ALA A 37 -2.22 18.31 13.38
CA ALA A 37 -2.64 18.98 12.15
C ALA A 37 -1.47 19.28 11.18
N GLY A 38 -0.25 19.47 11.68
CA GLY A 38 0.93 19.67 10.82
C GLY A 38 1.29 18.45 9.96
N ILE A 39 0.90 17.25 10.39
CA ILE A 39 1.14 15.99 9.66
C ILE A 39 -0.06 15.67 8.77
N THR A 40 -1.27 15.82 9.31
CA THR A 40 -2.51 15.45 8.60
C THR A 40 -2.93 16.51 7.58
N GLY A 41 -2.61 17.78 7.79
CA GLY A 41 -2.99 18.90 6.92
C GLY A 41 -2.63 18.66 5.46
N PHE A 42 -1.42 18.19 5.17
CA PHE A 42 -1.02 17.87 3.79
C PHE A 42 -1.93 16.84 3.09
N PHE A 43 -2.40 15.83 3.84
CA PHE A 43 -3.31 14.81 3.34
C PHE A 43 -4.74 15.37 3.23
N LEU A 44 -5.21 16.08 4.25
CA LEU A 44 -6.57 16.62 4.30
C LEU A 44 -6.81 17.73 3.27
N ASP A 45 -5.80 18.56 3.00
CA ASP A 45 -5.86 19.63 2.00
C ASP A 45 -5.94 19.09 0.55
N ARG A 46 -5.56 17.82 0.36
CA ARG A 46 -5.50 17.17 -0.95
C ARG A 46 -6.22 15.83 -0.91
N PRO A 47 -7.57 15.81 -0.86
CA PRO A 47 -8.36 14.58 -0.81
C PRO A 47 -8.10 13.64 -1.99
N VAL A 48 -7.55 14.17 -3.11
CA VAL A 48 -7.13 13.36 -4.26
C VAL A 48 -6.09 12.28 -3.89
N LEU A 49 -5.29 12.50 -2.84
CA LEU A 49 -4.29 11.54 -2.36
C LEU A 49 -4.90 10.22 -1.88
N GLN A 50 -6.16 10.23 -1.43
CA GLN A 50 -6.89 9.01 -1.10
C GLN A 50 -7.00 8.07 -2.31
N TYR A 51 -7.34 8.62 -3.48
CA TYR A 51 -7.48 7.84 -4.72
C TYR A 51 -6.11 7.42 -5.27
N VAL A 52 -5.08 8.25 -5.11
CA VAL A 52 -3.70 7.88 -5.47
C VAL A 52 -3.22 6.71 -4.60
N ALA A 53 -3.46 6.75 -3.29
CA ALA A 53 -3.13 5.65 -2.39
C ALA A 53 -3.87 4.36 -2.79
N LEU A 54 -5.17 4.46 -3.09
CA LEU A 54 -5.94 3.32 -3.58
C LEU A 54 -5.39 2.76 -4.90
N ALA A 55 -5.08 3.62 -5.87
CA ALA A 55 -4.52 3.23 -7.15
C ALA A 55 -3.16 2.53 -7.00
N LEU A 56 -2.32 3.00 -6.07
CA LEU A 56 -1.05 2.35 -5.73
C LEU A 56 -1.26 0.96 -5.12
N VAL A 57 -2.21 0.80 -4.19
CA VAL A 57 -2.53 -0.52 -3.63
C VAL A 57 -3.00 -1.48 -4.72
N VAL A 58 -3.95 -1.05 -5.56
CA VAL A 58 -4.49 -1.88 -6.64
C VAL A 58 -3.41 -2.22 -7.66
N GLY A 59 -2.61 -1.25 -8.09
CA GLY A 59 -1.51 -1.46 -9.04
C GLY A 59 -0.45 -2.43 -8.49
N ALA A 60 -0.10 -2.31 -7.21
CA ALA A 60 0.85 -3.22 -6.59
C ALA A 60 0.29 -4.63 -6.39
N LEU A 61 -1.01 -4.79 -6.09
CA LEU A 61 -1.67 -6.10 -6.07
C LEU A 61 -1.69 -6.75 -7.45
N ILE A 62 -1.98 -5.98 -8.50
CA ILE A 62 -1.94 -6.47 -9.88
C ILE A 62 -0.52 -6.89 -10.26
N ALA A 63 0.50 -6.08 -9.92
CA ALA A 63 1.90 -6.39 -10.19
C ALA A 63 2.41 -7.61 -9.42
N LYS A 64 1.83 -7.93 -8.26
CA LYS A 64 2.19 -9.10 -7.46
C LYS A 64 1.84 -10.42 -8.17
N VAL A 65 0.82 -10.45 -9.02
CA VAL A 65 0.40 -11.64 -9.78
C VAL A 65 1.46 -12.11 -10.79
N PRO A 66 1.96 -11.29 -11.74
CA PRO A 66 3.00 -11.69 -12.66
C PRO A 66 4.35 -11.91 -11.96
N VAL A 67 4.68 -11.14 -10.91
CA VAL A 67 5.92 -11.35 -10.13
C VAL A 67 5.91 -12.73 -9.46
N ARG A 68 4.80 -13.11 -8.83
CA ARG A 68 4.65 -14.45 -8.23
C ARG A 68 4.70 -15.56 -9.27
N LYS A 69 4.15 -15.32 -10.47
CA LYS A 69 4.22 -16.26 -11.60
C LYS A 69 5.65 -16.41 -12.13
N ALA A 70 6.40 -15.33 -12.25
CA ALA A 70 7.79 -15.32 -12.69
C ALA A 70 8.73 -16.01 -11.67
N ILE A 71 8.54 -15.75 -10.37
CA ILE A 71 9.31 -16.43 -9.31
C ILE A 71 9.02 -17.94 -9.30
N ARG A 72 7.76 -18.35 -9.50
CA ARG A 72 7.38 -19.77 -9.57
C ARG A 72 7.97 -20.49 -10.79
N GLN A 73 8.24 -19.77 -11.88
CA GLN A 73 8.91 -20.33 -13.06
C GLN A 73 10.42 -20.47 -12.89
N GLN A 74 11.04 -19.68 -11.99
CA GLN A 74 12.48 -19.74 -11.70
C GLN A 74 12.84 -20.76 -10.60
N HIS A 75 11.88 -21.19 -9.80
CA HIS A 75 12.03 -22.30 -8.84
C HIS A 75 11.07 -23.44 -9.19
N PRO A 76 11.33 -24.24 -10.24
CA PRO A 76 10.73 -25.55 -10.35
C PRO A 76 11.20 -26.32 -9.11
N THR A 77 10.26 -26.62 -8.23
CA THR A 77 10.44 -27.55 -7.12
C THR A 77 11.15 -28.79 -7.64
N GLU A 78 12.45 -28.94 -7.32
CA GLU A 78 13.07 -30.24 -7.11
C GLU A 78 12.27 -30.88 -5.97
N LYS A 79 11.21 -31.61 -6.34
CA LYS A 79 10.65 -32.65 -5.49
C LYS A 79 11.30 -33.94 -5.96
N GLY A 80 12.35 -34.34 -5.24
CA GLY A 80 12.67 -35.75 -5.03
C GLY A 80 11.64 -36.38 -4.10
#